data_AF-A0AAN7N107-F1
#
_entry.id   AF-A0AAN7N107-F1
#
_cell.length_a   1.000
_cell.length_b   1.000
_cell.length_c   1.000
_cell.angle_alpha   90.00
_cell.angle_beta   90.00
_cell.angle_gamma   90.00
#
_symmetry.space_group_name_H-M   'P 1'
#
loop_
_entity.id
_entity.type
_entity.pdbx_description
1 polymer ?
#
loop_
_entity_poly.entity_id
_entity_poly.type
_entity_poly.pdbx_seq_one_letter_code
_entity_poly.pdbx_strand_id
1 'polypeptide(L)'
;MGLLCHRYLVQAGEVDGGLVTKPLGAFVRAVGGRSAAPGGGSVSAAAAALGAALGCMVGLMSYGKRQFEDLDPIMRKLIPPFHQAMDELVAMVDTDSHAFSSYMEAMKLPKSTPEERERRMVAMQQGLKTAVRVPCALAEKVSGLWPSLKELARHCNLACKSDIQVGAKMLEAAVFGAYFNVMINLKDITDEKFKLAVSGGHVCAPALVAGMRWDRDGDEAAGMPGHPLPLPPVGYMRWTVDSSSDLSSGKRCTFSLPMQMSQKVSGLLEEAKQGSALVLALLEKRAT
;
A
#
# COMPACT_ATOMS: atom_id res chain seq x y z
N MET A 1 16.20 1.04 -49.28
CA MET A 1 15.99 1.49 -47.88
C MET A 1 14.49 1.57 -47.66
N GLY A 2 13.79 0.67 -46.98
CA GLY A 2 14.18 -0.11 -45.81
C GLY A 2 13.22 0.23 -44.67
N LEU A 3 12.02 -0.36 -44.73
CA LEU A 3 11.15 -0.75 -43.61
C LEU A 3 11.16 0.11 -42.34
N LEU A 4 10.23 1.07 -42.21
CA LEU A 4 9.89 1.69 -40.91
C LEU A 4 8.53 2.43 -40.98
N CYS A 5 7.41 1.71 -41.20
CA CYS A 5 6.08 2.27 -40.81
C CYS A 5 4.92 1.25 -40.81
N HIS A 6 5.13 -0.01 -40.43
CA HIS A 6 4.02 -0.98 -40.34
C HIS A 6 3.63 -1.38 -38.91
N ARG A 7 4.22 -0.75 -37.88
CA ARG A 7 3.99 -1.11 -36.47
C ARG A 7 2.92 -0.25 -35.76
N TYR A 8 2.07 0.45 -36.51
CA TYR A 8 0.97 1.28 -35.97
C TYR A 8 -0.42 0.96 -36.55
N LEU A 9 -0.57 -0.15 -37.27
CA LEU A 9 -1.87 -0.60 -37.80
C LEU A 9 -2.18 -2.01 -37.30
N VAL A 10 -2.48 -2.10 -36.02
CA VAL A 10 -3.46 -3.08 -35.53
C VAL A 10 -4.57 -2.25 -34.91
N GLN A 11 -5.68 -2.13 -35.64
CA GLN A 11 -6.95 -1.77 -35.00
C GLN A 11 -7.29 -2.92 -34.05
N ALA A 12 -6.90 -2.76 -32.78
CA ALA A 12 -7.39 -3.60 -31.73
C ALA A 12 -8.91 -3.36 -31.66
N GLY A 13 -9.71 -4.39 -31.95
CA GLY A 13 -11.14 -4.36 -31.66
C GLY A 13 -11.36 -3.91 -30.23
N GLU A 14 -12.44 -3.15 -29.98
CA GLU A 14 -12.77 -2.50 -28.70
C GLU A 14 -12.26 -3.30 -27.49
N VAL A 15 -11.06 -2.96 -27.05
CA VAL A 15 -10.50 -3.43 -25.80
C VAL A 15 -11.16 -2.52 -24.79
N ASP A 16 -12.06 -3.05 -23.94
CA ASP A 16 -12.54 -2.30 -22.78
C ASP A 16 -11.29 -1.75 -22.08
N GLY A 17 -11.10 -0.43 -22.14
CA GLY A 17 -9.78 0.21 -22.05
C GLY A 17 -9.10 0.13 -20.69
N GLY A 18 -9.51 -0.77 -19.80
CA GLY A 18 -9.13 -0.76 -18.40
C GLY A 18 -9.71 0.46 -17.67
N LEU A 19 -9.60 0.44 -16.36
CA LEU A 19 -9.86 1.59 -15.50
C LEU A 19 -8.86 2.72 -15.75
N VAL A 20 -7.61 2.38 -16.08
CA VAL A 20 -6.51 3.36 -16.22
C VAL A 20 -6.65 4.31 -17.40
N THR A 21 -7.35 3.93 -18.47
CA THR A 21 -7.59 4.82 -19.61
C THR A 21 -8.81 5.72 -19.44
N LYS A 22 -9.63 5.47 -18.40
CA LYS A 22 -10.80 6.30 -18.14
C LYS A 22 -10.34 7.70 -17.70
N PRO A 23 -11.03 8.76 -18.12
CA PRO A 23 -10.81 10.09 -17.54
C PRO A 23 -10.93 10.02 -16.01
N LEU A 24 -10.10 10.78 -15.27
CA LEU A 24 -10.08 10.75 -13.80
C LEU A 24 -11.48 10.91 -13.19
N GLY A 25 -12.29 11.83 -13.71
CA GLY A 25 -13.67 12.02 -13.26
C GLY A 25 -14.58 10.81 -13.49
N ALA A 26 -14.33 10.03 -14.54
CA ALA A 26 -15.05 8.78 -14.80
C ALA A 26 -14.57 7.66 -13.86
N PHE A 27 -13.26 7.54 -13.60
CA PHE A 27 -12.73 6.61 -12.60
C PHE A 27 -13.33 6.85 -11.21
N VAL A 28 -13.34 8.11 -10.75
CA VAL A 28 -13.91 8.49 -9.44
C VAL A 28 -15.40 8.16 -9.37
N ARG A 29 -16.17 8.44 -10.44
CA ARG A 29 -17.60 8.07 -10.50
C ARG A 29 -17.82 6.56 -10.53
N ALA A 30 -16.93 5.79 -11.15
CA ALA A 30 -17.01 4.33 -11.15
C ALA A 30 -16.77 3.77 -9.74
N VAL A 31 -15.78 4.29 -9.01
CA VAL A 31 -15.53 3.94 -7.59
C VAL A 31 -16.73 4.28 -6.71
N GLY A 32 -17.36 5.44 -6.91
CA GLY A 32 -18.58 5.84 -6.20
C GLY A 32 -19.88 5.18 -6.71
N GLY A 33 -19.80 4.30 -7.71
CA GLY A 33 -20.95 3.69 -8.35
C GLY A 33 -21.50 2.50 -7.58
N ARG A 34 -22.74 2.08 -7.91
CA ARG A 34 -23.36 0.85 -7.37
C ARG A 34 -22.80 -0.39 -8.06
N SER A 35 -21.52 -0.67 -7.82
CA SER A 35 -20.80 -1.83 -8.39
C SER A 35 -19.84 -2.41 -7.35
N ALA A 36 -19.44 -3.67 -7.52
CA ALA A 36 -18.48 -4.32 -6.64
C ALA A 36 -17.01 -4.01 -6.99
N ALA A 37 -16.75 -3.51 -8.19
CA ALA A 37 -15.45 -3.06 -8.67
C ALA A 37 -15.62 -1.91 -9.69
N PRO A 38 -14.72 -0.91 -9.72
CA PRO A 38 -13.46 -0.79 -8.97
C PRO A 38 -13.66 -0.54 -7.47
N GLY A 39 -12.75 -1.09 -6.66
CA GLY A 39 -12.84 -1.05 -5.19
C GLY A 39 -11.61 -0.46 -4.51
N GLY A 40 -11.48 -0.73 -3.21
CA GLY A 40 -10.40 -0.18 -2.38
C GLY A 40 -9.00 -0.58 -2.85
N GLY A 41 -8.80 -1.78 -3.40
CA GLY A 41 -7.52 -2.21 -3.96
C GLY A 41 -7.10 -1.37 -5.16
N SER A 42 -8.01 -1.17 -6.11
CA SER A 42 -7.80 -0.33 -7.30
C SER A 42 -7.49 1.12 -6.92
N VAL A 43 -8.18 1.66 -5.91
CA VAL A 43 -7.90 3.01 -5.37
C VAL A 43 -6.55 3.06 -4.66
N SER A 44 -6.17 1.99 -3.94
CA SER A 44 -4.85 1.90 -3.29
C SER A 44 -3.73 1.91 -4.33
N ALA A 45 -3.88 1.19 -5.44
CA ALA A 45 -2.93 1.21 -6.55
C ALA A 45 -2.83 2.60 -7.20
N ALA A 46 -3.97 3.25 -7.45
CA ALA A 46 -4.01 4.61 -7.98
C ALA A 46 -3.34 5.61 -7.01
N ALA A 47 -3.56 5.48 -5.71
CA ALA A 47 -2.93 6.33 -4.70
C ALA A 47 -1.40 6.12 -4.66
N ALA A 48 -0.93 4.87 -4.72
CA ALA A 48 0.49 4.57 -4.80
C ALA A 48 1.14 5.18 -6.05
N ALA A 49 0.49 5.02 -7.20
CA ALA A 49 0.95 5.58 -8.47
C ALA A 49 1.09 7.11 -8.42
N LEU A 50 0.08 7.80 -7.86
CA LEU A 50 0.14 9.26 -7.65
C LEU A 50 1.25 9.66 -6.66
N GLY A 51 1.46 8.88 -5.60
CA GLY A 51 2.54 9.12 -4.65
C GLY A 51 3.93 8.98 -5.30
N ALA A 52 4.13 7.94 -6.11
CA ALA A 52 5.35 7.75 -6.89
C ALA A 52 5.54 8.85 -7.95
N ALA A 53 4.47 9.26 -8.63
CA ALA A 53 4.49 10.35 -9.61
C ALA A 53 4.94 11.68 -8.98
N LEU A 54 4.46 12.00 -7.76
CA LEU A 54 4.92 13.19 -7.03
C LEU A 54 6.41 13.11 -6.67
N GLY A 55 6.90 11.93 -6.26
CA GLY A 55 8.35 11.70 -6.05
C GLY A 55 9.17 11.94 -7.34
N CYS A 56 8.70 11.40 -8.46
CA CYS A 56 9.31 11.61 -9.77
C CYS A 56 9.33 13.11 -10.16
N MET A 57 8.18 13.79 -10.03
CA MET A 57 8.04 15.22 -10.33
C MET A 57 8.98 16.06 -9.49
N VAL A 58 9.06 15.83 -8.18
CA VAL A 58 9.96 16.60 -7.28
C VAL A 58 11.43 16.40 -7.65
N GLY A 59 11.82 15.19 -8.05
CA GLY A 59 13.15 14.91 -8.58
C GLY A 59 13.43 15.71 -9.85
N LEU A 60 12.52 15.68 -10.82
CA LEU A 60 12.62 16.43 -12.08
C LEU A 60 12.64 17.94 -11.86
N MET A 61 11.86 18.46 -10.90
CA MET A 61 11.84 19.88 -10.54
C MET A 61 13.14 20.38 -9.91
N SER A 62 14.00 19.45 -9.47
CA SER A 62 15.31 19.69 -8.87
C SER A 62 16.46 19.43 -9.85
N TYR A 63 16.24 18.65 -10.91
CA TYR A 63 17.25 18.27 -11.91
C TYR A 63 17.38 19.30 -13.03
N GLY A 64 18.59 19.49 -13.55
CA GLY A 64 18.87 20.28 -14.76
C GLY A 64 18.66 21.78 -14.61
N LYS A 65 18.52 22.27 -13.37
CA LYS A 65 18.45 23.71 -13.07
C LYS A 65 19.82 24.19 -12.64
N ARG A 66 20.27 25.33 -13.20
CA ARG A 66 21.57 25.95 -12.87
C ARG A 66 21.79 26.15 -11.36
N GLN A 67 20.73 26.45 -10.61
CA GLN A 67 20.82 26.63 -9.15
C GLN A 67 20.97 25.32 -8.35
N PHE A 68 20.82 24.16 -8.98
CA PHE A 68 20.83 22.82 -8.36
C PHE A 68 21.76 21.85 -9.09
N GLU A 69 22.70 22.35 -9.90
CA GLU A 69 23.56 21.53 -10.75
C GLU A 69 24.37 20.50 -9.95
N ASP A 70 24.81 20.86 -8.74
CA ASP A 70 25.49 19.94 -7.81
C ASP A 70 24.63 18.74 -7.38
N LEU A 71 23.30 18.84 -7.52
CA LEU A 71 22.36 17.78 -7.19
C LEU A 71 22.05 16.85 -8.36
N ASP A 72 22.44 17.18 -9.59
CA ASP A 72 22.14 16.38 -10.77
C ASP A 72 22.62 14.92 -10.65
N PRO A 73 23.84 14.61 -10.14
CA PRO A 73 24.28 13.23 -9.94
C PRO A 73 23.40 12.46 -8.94
N ILE A 74 22.83 13.16 -7.95
CA ILE A 74 21.90 12.59 -6.97
C ILE A 74 20.54 12.34 -7.63
N MET A 75 19.99 13.34 -8.33
CA MET A 75 18.67 13.26 -8.96
C MET A 75 18.62 12.17 -10.05
N ARG A 76 19.70 11.98 -10.82
CA ARG A 76 19.83 10.88 -11.79
C ARG A 76 19.66 9.49 -11.17
N LYS A 77 19.97 9.33 -9.87
CA LYS A 77 19.77 8.07 -9.14
C LYS A 77 18.38 7.97 -8.52
N LEU A 78 17.80 9.10 -8.09
CA LEU A 78 16.53 9.12 -7.36
C LEU A 78 15.30 9.11 -8.25
N ILE A 79 15.35 9.71 -9.44
CA ILE A 79 14.19 9.80 -10.36
C ILE A 79 13.77 8.43 -10.92
N PRO A 80 14.67 7.58 -11.45
CA PRO A 80 14.25 6.35 -12.14
C PRO A 80 13.42 5.38 -11.30
N PRO A 81 13.72 5.12 -10.00
CA PRO A 81 12.87 4.27 -9.16
C PRO A 81 11.42 4.74 -9.06
N PHE A 82 11.19 6.05 -8.98
CA PHE A 82 9.83 6.60 -8.93
C PHE A 82 9.10 6.48 -10.26
N HIS A 83 9.78 6.75 -11.37
CA HIS A 83 9.19 6.60 -12.70
C HIS A 83 8.78 5.15 -12.97
N GLN A 84 9.68 4.20 -12.69
CA GLN A 84 9.40 2.77 -12.87
C GLN A 84 8.24 2.31 -11.99
N ALA A 85 8.27 2.67 -10.71
CA ALA A 85 7.19 2.30 -9.79
C ALA A 85 5.86 2.94 -10.18
N MET A 86 5.85 4.19 -10.65
CA MET A 86 4.64 4.85 -11.15
C MET A 86 3.97 4.02 -12.26
N ASP A 87 4.74 3.60 -13.27
CA ASP A 87 4.21 2.81 -14.40
C ASP A 87 3.68 1.43 -13.93
N GLU A 88 4.44 0.75 -13.07
CA GLU A 88 4.04 -0.54 -12.49
C GLU A 88 2.76 -0.43 -11.65
N LEU A 89 2.66 0.61 -10.81
CA LEU A 89 1.53 0.83 -9.91
C LEU A 89 0.25 1.26 -10.66
N VAL A 90 0.38 1.98 -11.78
CA VAL A 90 -0.76 2.27 -12.68
C VAL A 90 -1.34 0.96 -13.20
N ALA A 91 -0.51 0.03 -13.69
CA ALA A 91 -0.97 -1.27 -14.19
C ALA A 91 -1.64 -2.13 -13.10
N MET A 92 -1.28 -1.93 -11.83
CA MET A 92 -1.91 -2.64 -10.71
C MET A 92 -3.39 -2.23 -10.48
N VAL A 93 -3.83 -1.06 -10.95
CA VAL A 93 -5.23 -0.63 -10.85
C VAL A 93 -6.16 -1.61 -11.58
N ASP A 94 -5.81 -1.96 -12.82
CA ASP A 94 -6.56 -2.93 -13.61
C ASP A 94 -6.36 -4.35 -13.08
N THR A 95 -5.13 -4.66 -12.65
CA THR A 95 -4.80 -5.99 -12.11
C THR A 95 -5.68 -6.33 -10.90
N ASP A 96 -5.94 -5.38 -10.00
CA ASP A 96 -6.85 -5.56 -8.86
C ASP A 96 -8.30 -5.83 -9.32
N SER A 97 -8.80 -5.03 -10.26
CA SER A 97 -10.15 -5.20 -10.80
C SER A 97 -10.33 -6.54 -11.53
N HIS A 98 -9.32 -6.99 -12.28
CA HIS A 98 -9.31 -8.29 -12.93
C HIS A 98 -9.22 -9.45 -11.94
N ALA A 99 -8.42 -9.33 -10.87
CA ALA A 99 -8.35 -10.34 -9.81
C ALA A 99 -9.70 -10.51 -9.12
N PHE A 100 -10.39 -9.41 -8.80
CA PHE A 100 -11.73 -9.45 -8.24
C PHE A 100 -12.76 -10.06 -9.20
N SER A 101 -12.73 -9.65 -10.47
CA SER A 101 -13.63 -10.19 -11.50
C SER A 101 -13.45 -11.71 -11.67
N SER A 102 -12.19 -12.18 -11.67
CA SER A 102 -11.88 -13.61 -11.77
C SER A 102 -12.43 -14.41 -10.59
N TYR A 103 -12.35 -13.85 -9.37
CA TYR A 103 -12.95 -14.46 -8.19
C TYR A 103 -14.49 -14.53 -8.30
N MET A 104 -15.12 -13.46 -8.77
CA MET A 104 -16.57 -13.42 -8.97
C MET A 104 -17.05 -14.42 -10.03
N GLU A 105 -16.31 -14.60 -11.12
CA GLU A 105 -16.61 -15.63 -12.13
C GLU A 105 -16.46 -17.04 -11.55
N ALA A 106 -15.43 -17.28 -10.73
CA ALA A 106 -15.29 -18.55 -10.02
C ALA A 106 -16.49 -18.84 -9.09
N MET A 107 -17.06 -17.80 -8.44
CA MET A 107 -18.25 -17.97 -7.60
C MET A 107 -19.49 -18.42 -8.38
N LYS A 108 -19.58 -18.07 -9.66
CA LYS A 108 -20.71 -18.39 -10.55
C LYS A 108 -20.64 -19.79 -11.18
N LEU A 109 -19.51 -20.49 -11.04
CA LEU A 109 -19.36 -21.84 -11.57
C LEU A 109 -20.45 -22.79 -11.03
N PRO A 110 -20.87 -23.80 -11.83
CA PRO A 110 -21.82 -24.83 -11.39
C PRO A 110 -21.38 -25.55 -10.11
N LYS A 111 -22.35 -26.10 -9.39
CA LYS A 111 -22.14 -26.76 -8.08
C LYS A 111 -23.07 -27.95 -7.86
N SER A 112 -23.59 -28.53 -8.94
CA SER A 112 -24.62 -29.57 -8.88
C SER A 112 -23.99 -30.94 -8.63
N THR A 113 -22.84 -31.23 -9.26
CA THR A 113 -22.10 -32.49 -9.09
C THR A 113 -20.91 -32.35 -8.13
N PRO A 114 -20.41 -33.45 -7.54
CA PRO A 114 -19.18 -33.43 -6.76
C PRO A 114 -17.98 -32.84 -7.53
N GLU A 115 -17.84 -33.19 -8.80
CA GLU A 115 -16.75 -32.73 -9.67
C GLU A 115 -16.88 -31.23 -10.00
N GLU A 116 -18.10 -30.71 -10.13
CA GLU A 116 -18.35 -29.27 -10.27
C GLU A 116 -18.02 -28.51 -8.99
N ARG A 117 -18.40 -29.04 -7.83
CA ARG A 117 -18.09 -28.41 -6.53
C ARG A 117 -16.59 -28.31 -6.29
N GLU A 118 -15.85 -29.37 -6.60
CA GLU A 118 -14.39 -29.38 -6.49
C GLU A 118 -13.75 -28.34 -7.42
N ARG A 119 -14.11 -28.34 -8.71
CA ARG A 119 -13.60 -27.36 -9.68
C ARG A 119 -13.90 -25.92 -9.27
N ARG A 120 -15.13 -25.68 -8.79
CA ARG A 120 -15.54 -24.38 -8.27
C ARG A 120 -14.70 -23.96 -7.06
N MET A 121 -14.49 -24.86 -6.11
CA MET A 121 -13.68 -24.58 -4.92
C MET A 121 -12.23 -24.25 -5.30
N VAL A 122 -11.60 -25.04 -6.16
CA VAL A 122 -10.23 -24.80 -6.64
C VAL A 122 -10.12 -23.45 -7.34
N ALA A 123 -11.06 -23.12 -8.23
CA ALA A 123 -11.08 -21.83 -8.92
C ALA A 123 -11.24 -20.66 -7.94
N MET A 124 -12.14 -20.78 -6.95
CA MET A 124 -12.33 -19.75 -5.92
C MET A 124 -11.06 -19.54 -5.07
N GLN A 125 -10.43 -20.61 -4.62
CA GLN A 125 -9.19 -20.53 -3.83
C GLN A 125 -8.04 -19.90 -4.64
N GLN A 126 -7.93 -20.21 -5.93
CA GLN A 126 -6.94 -19.57 -6.80
C GLN A 126 -7.25 -18.08 -7.04
N GLY A 127 -8.54 -17.73 -7.20
CA GLY A 127 -9.00 -16.35 -7.27
C GLY A 127 -8.62 -15.54 -6.03
N LEU A 128 -8.89 -16.08 -4.83
CA LEU A 128 -8.52 -15.45 -3.56
C LEU A 128 -7.00 -15.27 -3.42
N LYS A 129 -6.20 -16.29 -3.75
CA LYS A 129 -4.74 -16.18 -3.73
C LYS A 129 -4.25 -15.08 -4.66
N THR A 130 -4.88 -14.90 -5.82
CA THR A 130 -4.56 -13.83 -6.76
C THR A 130 -4.97 -12.47 -6.18
N ALA A 131 -6.17 -12.35 -5.61
CA ALA A 131 -6.66 -11.15 -4.95
C ALA A 131 -5.81 -10.73 -3.74
N VAL A 132 -5.13 -11.65 -3.06
CA VAL A 132 -4.14 -11.34 -2.01
C VAL A 132 -2.79 -10.92 -2.59
N ARG A 133 -2.33 -11.55 -3.68
CA ARG A 133 -1.00 -11.26 -4.26
C ARG A 133 -0.88 -9.84 -4.80
N VAL A 134 -1.95 -9.29 -5.39
CA VAL A 134 -1.94 -7.93 -5.95
C VAL A 134 -1.61 -6.86 -4.90
N PRO A 135 -2.36 -6.74 -3.78
CA PRO A 135 -2.04 -5.78 -2.74
C PRO A 135 -0.72 -6.08 -2.01
N CYS A 136 -0.29 -7.35 -1.88
CA CYS A 136 1.05 -7.65 -1.37
C CYS A 136 2.15 -7.05 -2.27
N ALA A 137 2.06 -7.27 -3.58
CA ALA A 137 3.02 -6.73 -4.53
C ALA A 137 3.04 -5.19 -4.52
N LEU A 138 1.88 -4.55 -4.40
CA LEU A 138 1.77 -3.10 -4.22
C LEU A 138 2.53 -2.64 -2.98
N ALA A 139 2.30 -3.28 -1.83
CA ALA A 139 2.96 -2.90 -0.58
C ALA A 139 4.49 -3.08 -0.65
N GLU A 140 4.96 -4.18 -1.26
CA GLU A 140 6.38 -4.41 -1.50
C GLU A 140 7.01 -3.37 -2.43
N LYS A 141 6.30 -2.95 -3.50
CA LYS A 141 6.79 -1.90 -4.40
C LYS A 141 6.90 -0.56 -3.70
N VAL A 142 5.89 -0.19 -2.90
CA VAL A 142 5.94 1.04 -2.14
C VAL A 142 7.06 1.01 -1.09
N SER A 143 7.30 -0.13 -0.43
CA SER A 143 8.42 -0.27 0.52
C SER A 143 9.77 0.05 -0.13
N GLY A 144 9.99 -0.42 -1.37
CA GLY A 144 11.19 -0.11 -2.14
C GLY A 144 11.43 1.38 -2.44
N LEU A 145 10.40 2.23 -2.32
CA LEU A 145 10.52 3.68 -2.60
C LEU A 145 10.97 4.49 -1.39
N TRP A 146 10.80 4.01 -0.16
CA TRP A 146 11.13 4.79 1.03
C TRP A 146 12.58 5.27 1.10
N PRO A 147 13.61 4.46 0.75
CA PRO A 147 14.99 4.94 0.72
C PRO A 147 15.17 6.14 -0.22
N SER A 148 14.66 6.04 -1.44
CA SER A 148 14.74 7.11 -2.44
C SER A 148 13.96 8.35 -2.02
N LEU A 149 12.79 8.18 -1.38
CA LEU A 149 11.96 9.30 -0.94
C LEU A 149 12.57 10.06 0.23
N LYS A 150 13.20 9.34 1.18
CA LYS A 150 13.97 9.93 2.26
C LYS A 150 15.14 10.75 1.74
N GLU A 151 15.86 10.21 0.76
CA GLU A 151 17.00 10.91 0.16
C GLU A 151 16.55 12.11 -0.66
N LEU A 152 15.46 11.98 -1.42
CA LEU A 152 14.85 13.08 -2.14
C LEU A 152 14.44 14.20 -1.18
N ALA A 153 13.83 13.88 -0.04
CA ALA A 153 13.46 14.86 0.98
C ALA A 153 14.66 15.63 1.57
N ARG A 154 15.88 15.07 1.53
CA ARG A 154 17.11 15.78 1.97
C ARG A 154 17.63 16.78 0.97
N HIS A 155 17.44 16.53 -0.33
CA HIS A 155 18.09 17.27 -1.39
C HIS A 155 17.15 18.07 -2.29
N CYS A 156 15.87 17.73 -2.34
CA CYS A 156 14.94 18.33 -3.30
C CYS A 156 14.79 19.85 -3.13
N ASN A 157 14.35 20.50 -4.20
CA ASN A 157 13.87 21.88 -4.17
C ASN A 157 12.76 22.05 -3.13
N LEU A 158 12.96 22.90 -2.11
CA LEU A 158 11.99 23.14 -1.04
C LEU A 158 10.71 23.81 -1.52
N ALA A 159 10.69 24.44 -2.70
CA ALA A 159 9.46 24.93 -3.30
C ALA A 159 8.46 23.80 -3.59
N CYS A 160 8.92 22.55 -3.74
CA CYS A 160 8.09 21.37 -3.93
C CYS A 160 7.81 20.61 -2.62
N LYS A 161 8.01 21.25 -1.46
CA LYS A 161 7.81 20.62 -0.13
C LYS A 161 6.40 20.02 0.00
N SER A 162 5.36 20.77 -0.35
CA SER A 162 3.97 20.28 -0.25
C SER A 162 3.74 19.04 -1.10
N ASP A 163 4.34 18.99 -2.30
CA ASP A 163 4.16 17.91 -3.26
C ASP A 163 4.72 16.59 -2.70
N ILE A 164 5.92 16.64 -2.11
CA ILE A 164 6.54 15.46 -1.52
C ILE A 164 5.89 15.04 -0.19
N GLN A 165 5.31 15.97 0.57
CA GLN A 165 4.50 15.65 1.76
C GLN A 165 3.24 14.87 1.38
N VAL A 166 2.53 15.33 0.33
CA VAL A 166 1.39 14.60 -0.22
C VAL A 166 1.82 13.25 -0.77
N GLY A 167 2.94 13.19 -1.51
CA GLY A 167 3.49 11.95 -2.05
C GLY A 167 3.77 10.89 -0.99
N ALA A 168 4.43 11.27 0.12
CA ALA A 168 4.68 10.38 1.25
C ALA A 168 3.39 9.86 1.89
N LYS A 169 2.39 10.72 2.12
CA LYS A 169 1.12 10.32 2.71
C LYS A 169 0.27 9.44 1.76
N MET A 170 0.33 9.69 0.46
CA MET A 170 -0.33 8.85 -0.54
C MET A 170 0.25 7.43 -0.59
N LEU A 171 1.59 7.30 -0.55
CA LEU A 171 2.26 6.00 -0.46
C LEU A 171 1.91 5.25 0.83
N GLU A 172 1.87 5.94 1.97
CA GLU A 172 1.44 5.36 3.25
C GLU A 172 -0.02 4.88 3.20
N ALA A 173 -0.94 5.71 2.70
CA ALA A 173 -2.35 5.37 2.58
C ALA A 173 -2.59 4.20 1.62
N ALA A 174 -1.78 4.09 0.56
CA ALA A 174 -1.84 2.97 -0.36
C ALA A 174 -1.45 1.64 0.31
N VAL A 175 -0.38 1.63 1.12
CA VAL A 175 0.02 0.42 1.88
C VAL A 175 -1.03 0.09 2.95
N PHE A 176 -1.62 1.10 3.58
CA PHE A 176 -2.75 0.91 4.50
C PHE A 176 -3.93 0.22 3.80
N GLY A 177 -4.34 0.71 2.63
CA GLY A 177 -5.41 0.09 1.85
C GLY A 177 -5.04 -1.33 1.39
N ALA A 178 -3.80 -1.54 0.93
CA ALA A 178 -3.31 -2.87 0.56
C ALA A 178 -3.36 -3.86 1.72
N TYR A 179 -2.94 -3.45 2.92
CA TYR A 179 -3.03 -4.27 4.13
C TYR A 179 -4.45 -4.77 4.38
N PHE A 180 -5.46 -3.89 4.36
CA PHE A 180 -6.84 -4.33 4.60
C PHE A 180 -7.42 -5.18 3.47
N ASN A 181 -7.02 -4.93 2.21
CA ASN A 181 -7.39 -5.80 1.09
C ASN A 181 -6.76 -7.19 1.21
N VAL A 182 -5.55 -7.31 1.75
CA VAL A 182 -4.95 -8.62 2.08
C VAL A 182 -5.73 -9.29 3.20
N MET A 183 -5.96 -8.60 4.31
CA MET A 183 -6.62 -9.19 5.49
C MET A 183 -8.03 -9.67 5.20
N ILE A 184 -8.82 -8.94 4.41
CA ILE A 184 -10.18 -9.33 4.07
C ILE A 184 -10.24 -10.57 3.18
N ASN A 185 -9.27 -10.77 2.27
CA ASN A 185 -9.25 -11.94 1.40
C ASN A 185 -8.58 -13.16 2.06
N LEU A 186 -7.60 -12.95 2.95
CA LEU A 186 -6.92 -14.02 3.68
C LEU A 186 -7.85 -14.85 4.57
N LYS A 187 -8.93 -14.24 5.08
CA LYS A 187 -9.90 -14.94 5.95
C LYS A 187 -10.61 -16.10 5.23
N ASP A 188 -10.76 -16.00 3.90
CA ASP A 188 -11.51 -16.94 3.06
C ASP A 188 -10.58 -17.98 2.38
N ILE A 189 -9.27 -17.85 2.57
CA ILE A 189 -8.27 -18.82 2.08
C ILE A 189 -8.17 -19.99 3.06
N THR A 190 -8.14 -21.22 2.52
CA THR A 190 -8.00 -22.44 3.33
C THR A 190 -6.56 -22.95 3.44
N ASP A 191 -5.67 -22.47 2.57
CA ASP A 191 -4.25 -22.81 2.59
C ASP A 191 -3.52 -22.08 3.73
N GLU A 192 -3.34 -22.78 4.85
CA GLU A 192 -2.68 -22.22 6.04
C GLU A 192 -1.20 -21.87 5.79
N LYS A 193 -0.50 -22.60 4.91
CA LYS A 193 0.89 -22.25 4.57
C LYS A 193 0.94 -20.90 3.85
N PHE A 194 0.01 -20.68 2.93
CA PHE A 194 -0.13 -19.38 2.25
C PHE A 194 -0.48 -18.27 3.24
N LYS A 195 -1.43 -18.51 4.15
CA LYS A 195 -1.82 -17.51 5.16
C LYS A 195 -0.65 -17.13 6.06
N LEU A 196 0.13 -18.10 6.54
CA LEU A 196 1.30 -17.84 7.39
C LEU A 196 2.38 -17.07 6.65
N ALA A 197 2.64 -17.41 5.39
CA ALA A 197 3.61 -16.71 4.55
C ALA A 197 3.25 -15.22 4.36
N VAL A 198 1.96 -14.90 4.19
CA VAL A 198 1.49 -13.53 3.93
C VAL A 198 1.28 -12.73 5.23
N SER A 199 0.58 -13.29 6.22
CA SER A 199 0.18 -12.59 7.45
C SER A 199 1.30 -12.51 8.49
N GLY A 200 2.22 -13.47 8.45
CA GLY A 200 3.35 -13.51 9.36
C GLY A 200 3.09 -14.05 10.76
N GLY A 201 1.96 -14.72 11.00
CA GLY A 201 1.69 -15.38 12.28
C GLY A 201 2.63 -16.55 12.59
N HIS A 202 3.07 -16.65 13.84
CA HIS A 202 3.43 -17.94 14.42
C HIS A 202 2.15 -18.77 14.53
N VAL A 203 2.21 -20.06 14.21
CA VAL A 203 1.23 -21.00 14.76
C VAL A 203 1.47 -20.98 16.26
N CYS A 204 0.56 -20.42 17.04
CA CYS A 204 0.47 -20.81 18.44
C CYS A 204 0.02 -22.27 18.38
N ALA A 205 0.96 -23.21 18.51
CA ALA A 205 0.60 -24.57 18.87
C ALA A 205 -0.28 -24.49 20.12
N PRO A 206 -1.30 -25.36 20.29
CA PRO A 206 -2.19 -25.29 21.43
C PRO A 206 -1.43 -25.64 22.71
N ALA A 207 -0.77 -24.65 23.30
CA ALA A 207 -0.26 -24.69 24.65
C ALA A 207 -1.39 -24.23 25.56
N LEU A 208 -2.01 -25.19 26.23
CA LEU A 208 -2.78 -25.08 27.48
C LEU A 208 -2.76 -23.67 28.10
N VAL A 209 -3.75 -22.83 27.78
CA VAL A 209 -4.02 -21.62 28.56
C VAL A 209 -4.91 -22.03 29.73
N ALA A 210 -4.28 -22.50 30.80
CA ALA A 210 -4.85 -22.44 32.13
C ALA A 210 -4.50 -21.05 32.73
N GLY A 211 -5.53 -20.25 32.98
CA GLY A 211 -5.49 -19.17 33.95
C GLY A 211 -4.83 -17.86 33.51
N MET A 212 -5.52 -17.06 32.69
CA MET A 212 -5.47 -15.60 32.81
C MET A 212 -6.88 -15.04 32.63
N ARG A 213 -7.41 -14.49 33.72
CA ARG A 213 -8.74 -13.89 33.86
C ARG A 213 -8.64 -12.43 33.39
N TRP A 214 -9.60 -12.01 32.59
CA TRP A 214 -9.81 -10.60 32.24
C TRP A 214 -10.62 -9.97 33.38
N ASP A 215 -9.98 -9.18 34.24
CA ASP A 215 -10.70 -8.34 35.20
C ASP A 215 -11.11 -7.05 34.49
N ARG A 216 -12.43 -6.84 34.45
CA ARG A 216 -13.08 -5.64 33.93
C ARG A 216 -13.53 -4.86 35.15
N ASP A 217 -12.70 -3.94 35.62
CA ASP A 217 -13.09 -3.02 36.69
C ASP A 217 -14.00 -1.91 36.12
N GLY A 218 -15.13 -1.71 36.81
CA GLY A 218 -15.85 -0.44 36.82
C GLY A 218 -17.20 -0.42 36.10
N ASP A 219 -18.19 -1.14 36.66
CA ASP A 219 -19.61 -0.80 36.50
C ASP A 219 -20.04 -0.07 37.79
N GLU A 220 -20.41 1.20 37.71
CA GLU A 220 -21.36 1.79 38.65
C GLU A 220 -22.32 2.68 37.87
N ALA A 221 -23.54 2.16 37.72
CA ALA A 221 -24.68 2.84 37.17
C ALA A 221 -25.31 3.76 38.22
N ALA A 222 -25.55 5.03 37.86
CA ALA A 222 -26.56 5.86 38.49
C ALA A 222 -27.27 6.68 37.40
N GLY A 223 -28.57 6.44 37.24
CA GLY A 223 -29.37 6.93 36.10
C GLY A 223 -29.82 8.38 36.20
N MET A 224 -30.19 8.94 35.03
CA MET A 224 -31.28 9.90 34.79
C MET A 224 -31.53 9.98 33.26
N PRO A 225 -32.78 10.15 32.78
CA PRO A 225 -33.07 10.21 31.35
C PRO A 225 -33.12 11.65 30.80
N GLY A 226 -32.62 11.83 29.58
CA GLY A 226 -32.96 12.97 28.71
C GLY A 226 -31.91 14.08 28.58
N HIS A 227 -30.96 13.92 27.65
CA HIS A 227 -30.37 14.97 26.80
C HIS A 227 -29.40 14.32 25.78
N PRO A 228 -29.23 14.87 24.56
CA PRO A 228 -28.41 14.25 23.52
C PRO A 228 -26.91 14.33 23.85
N LEU A 229 -26.22 13.19 23.73
CA LEU A 229 -24.77 13.05 23.93
C LEU A 229 -23.98 13.93 22.93
N PRO A 230 -22.95 14.67 23.36
CA PRO A 230 -22.04 15.35 22.44
C PRO A 230 -21.07 14.33 21.80
N LEU A 231 -20.74 14.54 20.52
CA LEU A 231 -19.74 13.75 19.80
C LEU A 231 -18.36 13.90 20.48
N PRO A 232 -17.56 12.83 20.58
CA PRO A 232 -16.21 12.92 21.14
C PRO A 232 -15.27 13.70 20.21
N PRO A 233 -14.29 14.44 20.77
CA PRO A 233 -13.37 15.25 19.97
C PRO A 233 -12.40 14.38 19.16
N VAL A 234 -12.08 14.84 17.94
CA VAL A 234 -11.06 14.25 17.05
C VAL A 234 -9.67 14.50 17.66
N GLY A 235 -9.16 13.53 18.42
CA GLY A 235 -7.82 13.57 18.98
C GLY A 235 -6.76 13.17 17.97
N TYR A 236 -5.95 14.13 17.51
CA TYR A 236 -4.68 13.85 16.84
C TYR A 236 -3.67 13.30 17.86
N MET A 237 -3.13 12.10 17.62
CA MET A 237 -1.98 11.58 18.39
C MET A 237 -0.73 12.40 18.09
N ARG A 238 -0.25 13.11 19.11
CA ARG A 238 1.04 13.79 19.13
C ARG A 238 2.10 12.81 19.63
N TRP A 239 3.09 12.48 18.80
CA TRP A 239 4.24 11.70 19.23
C TRP A 239 5.29 12.62 19.87
N THR A 240 5.56 12.43 21.15
CA THR A 240 6.75 13.00 21.81
C THR A 240 7.82 11.92 21.93
N VAL A 241 9.01 12.20 21.43
CA VAL A 241 10.19 11.36 21.66
C VAL A 241 10.68 11.68 23.07
N ASP A 242 10.65 10.70 23.97
CA ASP A 242 11.17 10.88 25.32
C ASP A 242 12.70 10.87 25.28
N SER A 243 13.29 12.03 25.57
CA SER A 243 14.73 12.21 25.73
C SER A 243 15.12 11.93 27.17
N SER A 244 15.10 10.66 27.58
CA SER A 244 15.74 10.22 28.82
C SER A 244 15.94 8.69 28.87
N SER A 245 17.07 8.20 28.40
CA SER A 245 17.69 6.98 28.94
C SER A 245 19.17 6.87 28.52
N ASP A 246 19.98 7.24 29.50
CA ASP A 246 21.33 6.81 29.84
C ASP A 246 22.15 5.96 28.84
N LEU A 247 23.26 6.55 28.39
CA LEU A 247 24.37 5.96 27.66
C LEU A 247 25.29 5.17 28.61
N SER A 248 24.97 3.91 28.91
CA SER A 248 25.95 3.02 29.56
C SER A 248 25.67 1.51 29.39
N SER A 249 25.51 1.03 28.16
CA SER A 249 25.92 -0.36 27.86
C SER A 249 26.24 -0.53 26.38
N GLY A 250 27.51 -0.82 26.09
CA GLY A 250 28.01 -1.09 24.75
C GLY A 250 27.52 -2.44 24.21
N LYS A 251 26.28 -2.49 23.72
CA LYS A 251 25.80 -3.55 22.83
C LYS A 251 25.23 -2.92 21.57
N ARG A 252 26.12 -2.72 20.59
CA ARG A 252 25.77 -2.32 19.24
C ARG A 252 25.07 -3.51 18.56
N CYS A 253 23.74 -3.58 18.65
CA CYS A 253 22.96 -4.48 17.81
C CYS A 253 22.90 -3.90 16.39
N THR A 254 23.97 -4.09 15.61
CA THR A 254 23.90 -3.97 14.15
C THR A 254 23.12 -5.17 13.63
N PHE A 255 21.82 -5.00 13.39
CA PHE A 255 21.04 -5.98 12.69
C PHE A 255 21.22 -5.76 11.18
N SER A 256 22.32 -6.29 10.65
CA SER A 256 22.52 -6.42 9.21
C SER A 256 21.72 -7.64 8.75
N LEU A 257 20.52 -7.43 8.23
CA LEU A 257 19.74 -8.49 7.58
C LEU A 257 20.22 -8.67 6.13
N PRO A 258 20.57 -9.90 5.70
CA PRO A 258 20.89 -10.19 4.31
C PRO A 258 19.65 -10.07 3.41
N MET A 259 19.89 -9.62 2.18
CA MET A 259 18.94 -9.46 1.08
C MET A 259 18.36 -10.81 0.64
N GLN A 260 17.14 -11.12 1.08
CA GLN A 260 16.08 -11.94 0.46
C GLN A 260 15.17 -12.44 1.59
N MET A 261 13.85 -12.56 1.32
CA MET A 261 12.78 -13.19 2.13
C MET A 261 11.65 -12.22 2.55
N SER A 262 10.56 -12.24 1.77
CA SER A 262 9.15 -11.93 2.14
C SER A 262 8.94 -11.05 3.37
N GLN A 263 8.91 -9.72 3.20
CA GLN A 263 8.38 -8.84 4.25
C GLN A 263 6.87 -9.10 4.40
N LYS A 264 6.44 -9.48 5.60
CA LYS A 264 5.03 -9.72 5.95
C LYS A 264 4.24 -8.42 5.77
N VAL A 265 2.98 -8.51 5.33
CA VAL A 265 2.17 -7.30 5.01
C VAL A 265 1.99 -6.34 6.20
N SER A 266 1.98 -6.87 7.43
CA SER A 266 1.95 -6.07 8.65
C SER A 266 3.23 -5.27 8.87
N GLY A 267 4.39 -5.88 8.58
CA GLY A 267 5.68 -5.20 8.63
C GLY A 267 5.79 -4.08 7.59
N LEU A 268 5.27 -4.32 6.38
CA LEU A 268 5.23 -3.31 5.32
C LEU A 268 4.38 -2.10 5.72
N LEU A 269 3.27 -2.31 6.42
CA LEU A 269 2.43 -1.21 6.93
C LEU A 269 3.16 -0.36 7.97
N GLU A 270 3.85 -0.99 8.93
CA GLU A 270 4.62 -0.25 9.93
C GLU A 270 5.81 0.48 9.30
N GLU A 271 6.50 -0.14 8.35
CA GLU A 271 7.54 0.51 7.55
C GLU A 271 7.00 1.73 6.80
N ALA A 272 5.81 1.63 6.21
CA ALA A 272 5.18 2.74 5.49
C ALA A 272 4.87 3.93 6.40
N LYS A 273 4.32 3.68 7.60
CA LYS A 273 4.08 4.71 8.61
C LYS A 273 5.37 5.40 9.03
N GLN A 274 6.41 4.63 9.32
CA GLN A 274 7.73 5.14 9.72
C GLN A 274 8.40 5.92 8.59
N GLY A 275 8.37 5.39 7.36
CA GLY A 275 8.94 6.01 6.17
C GLY A 275 8.32 7.37 5.88
N SER A 276 6.99 7.44 5.88
CA SER A 276 6.23 8.68 5.72
C SER A 276 6.53 9.69 6.82
N ALA A 277 6.48 9.29 8.09
CA ALA A 277 6.79 10.17 9.22
C ALA A 277 8.21 10.76 9.14
N LEU A 278 9.20 9.94 8.77
CA LEU A 278 10.58 10.39 8.63
C LEU A 278 10.76 11.37 7.47
N VAL A 279 10.09 11.15 6.33
CA VAL A 279 10.10 12.08 5.20
C VAL A 279 9.53 13.44 5.62
N LEU A 280 8.40 13.45 6.32
CA LEU A 280 7.79 14.69 6.81
C LEU A 280 8.71 15.44 7.78
N ALA A 281 9.31 14.74 8.74
CA ALA A 281 10.25 15.32 9.70
C ALA A 281 11.50 15.91 9.02
N LEU A 282 12.04 15.24 7.99
CA LEU A 282 13.18 15.76 7.21
C LEU A 282 12.83 17.07 6.50
N LEU A 283 11.64 17.17 5.93
CA LEU A 283 11.17 18.35 5.22
C LEU A 283 10.86 19.52 6.16
N GLU A 284 10.36 19.24 7.36
CA GLU A 284 10.16 20.24 8.40
C GLU A 284 11.50 20.81 8.87
N LYS A 285 12.47 19.95 9.18
CA LYS A 285 13.81 20.36 9.60
C LYS A 285 14.54 21.23 8.57
N ARG A 286 14.29 21.02 7.27
CA ARG A 286 14.90 21.84 6.20
C ARG A 286 14.19 23.17 5.97
N ALA A 287 12.96 23.34 6.48
CA ALA A 287 12.15 24.54 6.29
C ALA A 287 12.31 25.56 7.43
N THR A 288 12.95 25.16 8.53
CA THR A 288 13.32 26.00 9.67
C THR A 288 14.77 26.46 9.54
#